data_AF-F2D4Y3-F1
#
_entry.id   AF-F2D4Y3-F1
#
_cell.length_a   1.000
_cell.length_b   1.000
_cell.length_c   1.000
_cell.angle_alpha   90.00
_cell.angle_beta   90.00
_cell.angle_gamma   90.00
#
_symmetry.space_group_name_H-M   'P 1'
#
loop_
_entity.id
_entity.type
_entity.pdbx_description
1 polymer ?
#
loop_
_entity_poly.entity_id
_entity_poly.type
_entity_poly.pdbx_seq_one_letter_code
_entity_poly.pdbx_strand_id
1 'polypeptide(L)'
;GNIERATEWVFSHPEASNSVSADSSTSTVKDDNSHISDGSGRYKLTAFVSHMGTSTHCGHYVAHILKDGRWTIFNDNKVAASVDLPKDMGYLYFFQRISS
;
A
#
# COMPACT_ATOMS: atom_id res chain seq x y z
N GLY A 1 -11.18 -30.76 2.50
CA GLY A 1 -10.16 -29.78 2.89
C GLY A 1 -10.73 -28.38 2.81
N ASN A 2 -10.18 -27.43 3.55
CA ASN A 2 -10.58 -26.01 3.52
C ASN A 2 -9.53 -25.23 2.69
N ILE A 3 -9.95 -24.70 1.53
CA ILE A 3 -9.05 -24.10 0.55
C ILE A 3 -8.59 -22.70 0.97
N GLU A 4 -9.44 -21.96 1.67
CA GLU A 4 -9.15 -20.62 2.16
C GLU A 4 -8.03 -20.68 3.21
N ARG A 5 -8.12 -21.63 4.14
CA ARG A 5 -7.08 -21.87 5.16
C ARG A 5 -5.80 -22.39 4.55
N ALA A 6 -5.86 -23.21 3.50
CA ALA A 6 -4.67 -23.69 2.82
C ALA A 6 -3.94 -22.53 2.11
N THR A 7 -4.69 -21.65 1.44
CA THR A 7 -4.15 -20.45 0.78
C THR A 7 -3.50 -19.51 1.79
N GLU A 8 -4.20 -19.20 2.89
CA GLU A 8 -3.66 -18.37 3.97
C GLU A 8 -2.39 -18.98 4.56
N TRP A 9 -2.37 -20.29 4.77
CA TRP A 9 -1.22 -20.99 5.31
C TRP A 9 0.00 -20.88 4.40
N VAL A 10 -0.18 -21.03 3.09
CA VAL A 10 0.91 -20.90 2.10
C VAL A 10 1.54 -19.50 2.10
N PHE A 11 0.75 -18.43 2.23
CA PHE A 11 1.28 -17.06 2.26
C PHE A 11 1.85 -16.64 3.62
N SER A 12 1.35 -17.22 4.71
CA SER A 12 1.81 -16.94 6.08
C SER A 12 3.01 -17.77 6.52
N HIS A 13 3.34 -18.85 5.80
CA HIS A 13 4.47 -19.75 6.09
C HIS A 13 5.37 -19.92 4.84
N PRO A 14 5.93 -18.82 4.29
CA PRO A 14 6.77 -18.89 3.10
C PRO A 14 8.01 -19.80 3.28
N GLU A 15 8.49 -19.98 4.52
CA GLU A 15 9.56 -20.92 4.85
C GLU A 15 9.18 -22.39 4.60
N ALA A 16 7.91 -22.75 4.75
CA ALA A 16 7.43 -24.12 4.52
C ALA A 16 7.37 -24.48 3.03
N SER A 17 7.29 -23.47 2.15
CA SER A 17 7.40 -23.68 0.70
C SER A 17 8.85 -23.84 0.24
N ASN A 18 9.82 -23.30 1.00
CA ASN A 18 11.25 -23.39 0.67
C ASN A 18 11.91 -24.69 1.19
N SER A 19 11.26 -25.41 2.10
CA SER A 19 11.82 -26.60 2.78
C SER A 19 11.68 -27.92 2.01
N VAL A 20 11.01 -27.94 0.86
CA VAL A 20 10.93 -29.16 0.00
C VAL A 20 12.21 -29.42 -0.80
N SER A 21 13.28 -28.66 -0.58
CA SER A 21 14.57 -28.80 -1.27
C SER A 21 15.78 -28.58 -0.36
N ALA A 22 15.78 -29.12 0.87
CA ALA A 22 17.03 -29.42 1.57
C ALA A 22 16.78 -30.31 2.79
N ASP A 23 17.56 -31.38 2.87
CA ASP A 23 17.72 -32.26 4.03
C ASP A 23 18.11 -31.48 5.30
N SER A 24 17.75 -32.06 6.43
CA SER A 24 17.91 -31.64 7.82
C SER A 24 19.12 -30.73 8.08
N SER A 25 18.85 -29.49 8.47
CA SER A 25 19.74 -28.65 9.27
C SER A 25 18.95 -27.50 9.85
N THR A 26 18.92 -27.38 11.17
CA THR A 26 18.38 -26.24 11.93
C THR A 26 19.00 -24.93 11.42
N SER A 27 18.32 -24.25 10.51
CA SER A 27 18.67 -22.92 10.03
C SER A 27 17.75 -21.92 10.71
N THR A 28 18.32 -21.17 11.65
CA THR A 28 17.77 -19.92 12.16
C THR A 28 17.34 -19.04 10.97
N VAL A 29 16.04 -18.72 10.92
CA VAL A 29 15.47 -17.85 9.90
C VAL A 29 16.12 -16.48 10.06
N LYS A 30 17.15 -16.21 9.26
CA LYS A 30 17.57 -14.83 9.00
C LYS A 30 16.43 -14.24 8.18
N ASP A 31 15.78 -13.25 8.76
CA ASP A 31 14.83 -12.37 8.09
C ASP A 31 15.50 -11.89 6.79
N ASP A 32 15.14 -12.50 5.66
CA ASP A 32 15.72 -12.18 4.36
C ASP A 32 15.08 -10.87 3.88
N ASN A 33 15.45 -9.79 4.56
CA ASN A 33 15.04 -8.43 4.30
C ASN A 33 15.60 -7.90 2.96
N SER A 34 16.25 -8.77 2.17
CA SER A 34 16.82 -8.46 0.86
C SER A 34 15.78 -8.01 -0.17
N HIS A 35 14.49 -8.29 0.07
CA HIS A 35 13.40 -7.90 -0.81
C HIS A 35 12.75 -6.54 -0.47
N ILE A 36 13.14 -5.91 0.64
CA ILE A 36 12.62 -4.58 1.03
C ILE A 36 13.60 -3.51 0.58
N SER A 37 13.16 -2.64 -0.33
CA SER A 37 14.00 -1.55 -0.85
C SER A 37 14.23 -0.48 0.22
N ASP A 38 15.41 -0.46 0.84
CA ASP A 38 15.81 0.60 1.78
C ASP A 38 16.34 1.86 1.05
N GLY A 39 16.47 2.98 1.76
CA GLY A 39 17.00 4.24 1.21
C GLY A 39 16.66 5.47 2.04
N SER A 40 16.88 6.67 1.48
CA SER A 40 16.64 7.91 2.20
C SER A 40 15.17 8.04 2.63
N GLY A 41 14.93 8.46 3.88
CA GLY A 41 13.59 8.67 4.44
C GLY A 41 12.85 9.90 3.89
N ARG A 42 13.23 10.42 2.71
CA ARG A 42 12.62 11.59 2.10
C ARG A 42 11.57 11.17 1.09
N TYR A 43 10.35 11.68 1.28
CA TYR A 43 9.21 11.35 0.45
C TYR A 43 8.47 12.59 0.00
N LYS A 44 7.80 12.46 -1.15
CA LYS A 44 6.85 13.44 -1.66
C LYS A 44 5.46 12.83 -1.68
N LEU A 45 4.47 13.59 -1.22
CA LEU A 45 3.08 13.19 -1.33
C LEU A 45 2.67 13.13 -2.82
N THR A 46 2.17 11.98 -3.26
CA THR A 46 1.77 11.76 -4.67
C THR A 46 0.29 11.45 -4.82
N ALA A 47 -0.35 10.90 -3.79
CA ALA A 47 -1.80 10.75 -3.78
C ALA A 47 -2.35 10.73 -2.35
N PHE A 48 -3.64 11.01 -2.21
CA PHE A 48 -4.39 10.73 -0.99
C PHE A 48 -5.85 10.41 -1.31
N VAL A 49 -6.46 9.57 -0.47
CA VAL A 49 -7.87 9.20 -0.55
C VAL A 49 -8.59 9.81 0.64
N SER A 50 -9.67 10.53 0.41
CA SER A 50 -10.48 11.15 1.45
C SER A 50 -11.82 10.42 1.60
N HIS A 51 -12.22 10.18 2.86
CA HIS A 51 -13.58 9.76 3.18
C HIS A 51 -14.39 11.00 3.58
N MET A 52 -15.40 11.36 2.79
CA MET A 52 -16.29 12.46 3.07
C MET A 52 -17.54 11.94 3.79
N GLY A 53 -17.55 12.06 5.11
CA GLY A 53 -18.66 11.64 5.95
C GLY A 53 -18.23 11.58 7.42
N THR A 54 -19.19 11.69 8.33
CA THR A 54 -18.95 11.61 9.78
C THR A 54 -19.19 10.20 10.35
N SER A 55 -19.68 9.28 9.52
CA SER A 55 -20.00 7.90 9.91
C SER A 55 -18.94 6.93 9.38
N THR A 56 -18.62 5.89 10.14
CA THR A 56 -17.79 4.77 9.66
C THR A 56 -18.56 3.82 8.75
N HIS A 57 -19.89 3.87 8.77
CA HIS A 57 -20.76 3.00 7.99
C HIS A 57 -21.21 3.62 6.66
N CYS A 58 -21.04 4.93 6.48
CA CYS A 58 -21.41 5.62 5.26
C CYS A 58 -20.62 6.92 5.04
N GLY A 59 -20.43 7.24 3.77
CA GLY A 59 -19.80 8.45 3.29
C GLY A 59 -19.40 8.26 1.83
N HIS A 60 -18.54 9.13 1.32
CA HIS A 60 -18.11 9.13 -0.07
C HIS A 60 -16.60 9.17 -0.20
N TYR A 61 -16.01 8.28 -0.98
CA TYR A 61 -14.57 8.25 -1.20
C TYR A 61 -14.20 8.99 -2.48
N VAL A 62 -13.20 9.87 -2.39
CA VAL A 62 -12.58 10.53 -3.54
C VAL A 62 -11.07 10.42 -3.46
N ALA A 63 -10.39 10.39 -4.61
CA ALA A 63 -8.94 10.32 -4.67
C ALA A 63 -8.36 11.59 -5.31
N HIS A 64 -7.29 12.10 -4.71
CA HIS A 64 -6.48 13.18 -5.28
C HIS A 64 -5.14 12.59 -5.67
N ILE A 65 -4.73 12.76 -6.92
CA ILE A 65 -3.47 12.22 -7.45
C ILE A 65 -2.69 13.34 -8.13
N LEU A 66 -1.41 13.44 -7.82
CA LEU A 66 -0.46 14.31 -8.50
C LEU A 66 -0.01 13.63 -9.80
N LYS A 67 -0.52 14.10 -10.93
CA LYS A 67 -0.20 13.60 -12.28
C LYS A 67 0.39 14.72 -13.13
N ASP A 68 1.51 14.47 -13.78
CA ASP A 68 2.17 15.44 -14.68
C ASP A 68 2.35 16.83 -14.02
N GLY A 69 2.70 16.83 -12.73
CA GLY A 69 2.91 18.05 -11.94
C GLY A 69 1.63 18.77 -11.49
N ARG A 70 0.44 18.26 -11.82
CA ARG A 70 -0.86 18.85 -11.45
C ARG A 70 -1.70 17.89 -10.63
N TRP A 71 -2.38 18.43 -9.63
CA TRP A 71 -3.31 17.63 -8.84
C TRP A 71 -4.63 17.45 -9.59
N THR A 72 -5.11 16.22 -9.57
CA THR A 72 -6.37 15.82 -10.20
C THR A 72 -7.23 15.11 -9.15
N ILE A 73 -8.49 15.53 -9.02
CA ILE A 73 -9.48 14.83 -8.22
C ILE A 73 -10.21 13.81 -9.12
N PHE A 74 -10.31 12.59 -8.62
CA PHE A 74 -11.07 11.49 -9.17
C PHE A 74 -12.25 11.22 -8.24
N ASN A 75 -13.45 11.52 -8.74
CA ASN A 75 -14.72 11.32 -8.06
C ASN A 75 -15.62 10.49 -8.99
N ASP A 76 -15.52 9.17 -8.87
CA ASP A 76 -16.17 8.20 -9.76
C ASP A 76 -15.91 8.52 -11.24
N ASN A 77 -16.95 8.85 -12.00
CA ASN A 77 -16.87 9.22 -13.40
C ASN A 77 -16.48 10.70 -13.64
N LYS A 78 -16.39 11.51 -12.58
CA LYS A 78 -16.00 12.93 -12.65
C LYS A 78 -14.53 13.07 -12.33
N VAL A 79 -13.78 13.58 -13.29
CA VAL A 79 -12.34 13.84 -13.17
C VAL A 79 -12.08 15.32 -13.45
N ALA A 80 -11.40 16.00 -12.54
CA ALA A 80 -11.15 17.43 -12.66
C ALA A 80 -9.78 17.82 -12.08
N ALA A 81 -9.26 18.96 -12.51
CA ALA A 81 -8.09 19.56 -11.86
C ALA A 81 -8.46 20.00 -10.44
N SER A 82 -7.64 19.65 -9.45
CA SER A 82 -7.82 20.06 -8.06
C SER A 82 -6.91 21.25 -7.77
N VAL A 83 -7.50 22.41 -7.53
CA VAL A 83 -6.77 23.64 -7.20
C VAL A 83 -6.60 23.77 -5.69
N ASP A 84 -7.69 23.59 -4.95
CA ASP A 84 -7.67 23.50 -3.50
C ASP A 84 -7.58 22.02 -3.09
N LEU A 85 -6.64 21.69 -2.23
CA LEU A 85 -6.34 20.31 -1.85
C LEU A 85 -6.65 20.16 -0.37
N PRO A 86 -7.73 19.44 0.00
CA PRO A 86 -8.08 19.19 1.39
C PRO A 86 -7.16 18.10 1.98
N LYS A 87 -5.84 18.36 1.98
CA LYS A 87 -4.82 17.39 2.39
C LYS A 87 -4.95 17.01 3.86
N ASP A 88 -5.52 17.87 4.69
CA ASP A 88 -5.73 17.58 6.12
C ASP A 88 -6.95 16.67 6.37
N MET A 89 -7.74 16.40 5.33
CA MET A 89 -8.94 15.55 5.37
C MET A 89 -8.74 14.22 4.63
N GLY A 90 -7.49 13.81 4.43
CA GLY A 90 -7.17 12.50 3.86
C GLY A 90 -7.32 11.38 4.89
N TYR A 91 -7.71 10.21 4.41
CA TYR A 91 -7.77 8.98 5.20
C TYR A 91 -6.57 8.09 4.91
N LEU A 92 -6.25 7.88 3.62
CA LEU A 92 -5.05 7.15 3.19
C LEU A 92 -4.15 8.10 2.40
N TYR A 93 -2.84 8.05 2.68
CA TYR A 93 -1.84 8.88 2.01
C TYR A 93 -0.79 8.01 1.34
N PHE A 94 -0.41 8.39 0.13
CA PHE A 94 0.57 7.70 -0.69
C PHE A 94 1.75 8.63 -0.90
N PHE A 95 2.90 8.15 -0.47
CA PHE A 95 4.16 8.88 -0.50
C PHE A 95 5.13 8.14 -1.41
N GLN A 96 5.68 8.84 -2.38
CA GLN A 96 6.73 8.32 -3.24
C GLN A 96 8.10 8.77 -2.72
N ARG A 97 9.03 7.83 -2.58
CA ARG A 97 10.40 8.13 -2.16
C ARG A 97 11.05 9.03 -3.21
N ILE A 98 11.70 10.10 -2.75
CA ILE A 98 12.49 10.95 -3.62
C ILE A 98 13.81 10.22 -3.86
N SER A 99 14.05 9.78 -5.10
CA SER A 99 15.38 9.32 -5.51
C SER A 99 16.33 10.51 -5.41
N SER A 100 17.43 10.34 -4.66
CA SER A 100 18.51 11.33 -4.60
C SER A 100 19.10 11.60 -5.98
#